data_AF-A0A816AQB3-F1
#
_entry.id   AF-A0A816AQB3-F1
#
_cell.length_a   1.000
_cell.length_b   1.000
_cell.length_c   1.000
_cell.angle_alpha   90.00
_cell.angle_beta   90.00
_cell.angle_gamma   90.00
#
_symmetry.space_group_name_H-M   'P 1'
#
loop_
_entity.id
_entity.type
_entity.pdbx_description
1 polymer ?
#
loop_
_entity_poly.entity_id
_entity_poly.type
_entity_poly.pdbx_seq_one_letter_code
_entity_poly.pdbx_strand_id
1 'polypeptide(L)'
;MRASSIDIHPNAKWAQNGITVAGGNGRGNETNQLSWPWSLYVDDDQTIYVADYYNHRIVEWKSGATNGTVVAGGNGYGNGAHQLNRPVDVIIDKDSDSLIVSDYGNDRVVRWSRRNGTCGDTIISNIACWGLTMDENGSLYVNDDEKHEVRRYKIGDTQGTVVAGGNGKGNRLDPHVMRITAIFAIF
;
A
#
# COMPACT_ATOMS: atom_id res chain seq x y z
N MET A 1 -12.68 4.98 21.85
CA MET A 1 -11.62 4.10 22.41
C MET A 1 -10.31 4.64 21.89
N ARG A 2 -9.39 5.04 22.77
CA ARG A 2 -8.07 5.54 22.35
C ARG A 2 -7.28 4.40 21.73
N ALA A 3 -6.61 4.65 20.61
CA ALA A 3 -5.60 3.76 20.08
C ALA A 3 -4.61 3.44 21.21
N SER A 4 -4.48 2.17 21.58
CA SER A 4 -3.43 1.75 22.49
C SER A 4 -2.10 2.06 21.81
N SER A 5 -1.38 3.09 22.29
CA SER A 5 -0.06 3.41 21.80
C SER A 5 0.81 2.15 21.91
N ILE A 6 1.37 1.71 20.78
CA ILE A 6 2.30 0.60 20.77
C ILE A 6 3.56 1.03 21.52
N ASP A 7 3.70 0.60 22.77
CA ASP A 7 4.83 0.97 23.62
C ASP A 7 6.04 0.08 23.28
N ILE A 8 6.69 0.41 22.18
CA ILE A 8 7.94 -0.25 21.78
C ILE A 8 9.05 0.38 22.64
N HIS A 9 9.46 -0.35 23.66
CA HIS A 9 10.56 0.07 24.53
C HIS A 9 11.80 0.47 23.68
N PRO A 10 12.52 1.57 23.98
CA PRO A 10 13.64 2.05 23.16
C PRO A 10 14.77 1.03 22.92
N ASN A 11 14.89 0.04 23.81
CA ASN A 11 15.87 -1.05 23.71
C ASN A 11 15.29 -2.37 23.20
N ALA A 12 14.02 -2.40 22.76
CA ALA A 12 13.42 -3.58 22.16
C ALA A 12 14.24 -3.99 20.93
N LYS A 13 14.52 -5.28 20.82
CA LYS A 13 15.20 -5.88 19.66
C LYS A 13 14.30 -6.94 19.08
N TRP A 14 14.15 -6.94 17.77
CA TRP A 14 13.47 -8.01 17.05
C TRP A 14 14.37 -9.25 16.98
N ALA A 15 13.74 -10.43 17.01
CA ALA A 15 14.42 -11.68 16.74
C ALA A 15 15.09 -11.61 15.37
N GLN A 16 16.35 -12.06 15.28
CA GLN A 16 17.12 -12.00 14.04
C GLN A 16 16.73 -13.12 13.06
N ASN A 17 16.08 -14.18 13.58
CA ASN A 17 15.58 -15.29 12.78
C ASN A 17 14.06 -15.15 12.63
N GLY A 18 13.64 -14.52 11.53
CA GLY A 18 12.25 -14.52 11.12
C GLY A 18 11.80 -15.90 10.63
N ILE A 19 10.51 -16.17 10.71
CA ILE A 19 9.88 -17.33 10.05
C ILE A 19 9.16 -16.86 8.79
N THR A 20 9.13 -17.72 7.77
CA THR A 20 8.33 -17.45 6.57
C THR A 20 6.86 -17.72 6.86
N VAL A 21 6.02 -16.72 6.65
CA VAL A 21 4.55 -16.78 6.88
C VAL A 21 3.75 -16.63 5.58
N ALA A 22 4.42 -16.29 4.48
CA ALA A 22 3.86 -16.05 3.16
C ALA A 22 4.90 -16.41 2.09
N GLY A 23 4.51 -17.19 1.07
CA GLY A 23 5.43 -17.66 0.04
C GLY A 23 6.47 -18.67 0.56
N GLY A 24 7.75 -18.45 0.22
CA GLY A 24 8.87 -19.31 0.65
C GLY A 24 9.22 -20.47 -0.27
N ASN A 25 8.44 -20.69 -1.33
CA ASN A 25 8.63 -21.82 -2.26
C ASN A 25 9.34 -21.41 -3.56
N GLY A 26 10.26 -20.44 -3.46
CA GLY A 26 10.97 -19.85 -4.60
C GLY A 26 10.14 -18.82 -5.39
N ARG A 27 10.78 -18.24 -6.41
CA ARG A 27 10.15 -17.28 -7.31
C ARG A 27 9.26 -18.00 -8.32
N GLY A 28 8.00 -17.59 -8.43
CA GLY A 28 7.05 -18.11 -9.42
C GLY A 28 5.65 -17.53 -9.24
N ASN A 29 4.67 -18.07 -9.95
CA ASN A 29 3.29 -17.58 -10.00
C ASN A 29 2.25 -18.55 -9.42
N GLU A 30 2.68 -19.70 -8.91
CA GLU A 30 1.81 -20.62 -8.16
C GLU A 30 1.27 -19.95 -6.89
N THR A 31 0.23 -20.55 -6.30
CA THR A 31 -0.46 -19.98 -5.13
C THR A 31 0.41 -19.96 -3.86
N ASN A 32 1.44 -20.78 -3.77
CA ASN A 32 2.42 -20.79 -2.69
C ASN A 32 3.74 -20.07 -3.02
N GLN A 33 3.79 -19.34 -4.14
CA GLN A 33 4.96 -18.61 -4.64
C GLN A 33 4.68 -17.11 -4.79
N LEU A 34 5.76 -16.34 -4.77
CA LEU A 34 5.76 -14.88 -4.99
C LEU A 34 6.83 -14.52 -6.01
N SER A 35 6.67 -13.40 -6.69
CA SER A 35 7.64 -12.85 -7.64
C SER A 35 7.88 -11.37 -7.33
N TRP A 36 8.92 -11.13 -6.54
CA TRP A 36 9.31 -9.81 -6.03
C TRP A 36 8.18 -9.18 -5.22
N PRO A 37 7.87 -9.68 -4.02
CA PRO A 37 6.91 -9.02 -3.15
C PRO A 37 7.48 -7.68 -2.68
N TRP A 38 6.81 -6.57 -2.98
CA TRP A 38 7.32 -5.21 -2.71
C TRP A 38 6.84 -4.65 -1.37
N SER A 39 5.54 -4.80 -1.07
CA SER A 39 4.92 -4.32 0.16
C SER A 39 3.92 -5.34 0.70
N LEU A 40 3.53 -5.15 1.95
CA LEU A 40 2.51 -5.93 2.63
C LEU A 40 1.67 -5.09 3.58
N TYR A 41 0.44 -5.55 3.82
CA TYR A 41 -0.44 -5.07 4.88
C TYR A 41 -0.88 -6.24 5.76
N VAL A 42 -0.91 -6.04 7.07
CA VAL A 42 -1.42 -7.02 8.04
C VAL A 42 -2.66 -6.44 8.68
N ASP A 43 -3.77 -7.16 8.59
CA ASP A 43 -5.03 -6.75 9.21
C ASP A 43 -5.19 -7.26 10.65
N ASP A 44 -6.32 -6.94 11.28
CA ASP A 44 -6.59 -7.30 12.68
C ASP A 44 -6.77 -8.82 12.87
N ASP A 45 -7.07 -9.57 11.81
CA ASP A 45 -7.17 -11.04 11.80
C ASP A 45 -5.80 -11.71 11.53
N GLN A 46 -4.71 -10.94 11.49
CA GLN A 46 -3.37 -11.40 11.13
C GLN A 46 -3.29 -12.01 9.71
N THR A 47 -4.21 -11.61 8.84
CA THR A 47 -4.18 -11.90 7.39
C THR A 47 -3.21 -10.92 6.73
N ILE A 48 -2.31 -11.46 5.93
CA ILE A 48 -1.27 -10.70 5.23
C ILE A 48 -1.69 -10.52 3.77
N TYR A 49 -1.76 -9.28 3.32
CA TYR A 49 -1.96 -8.92 1.91
C TYR A 49 -0.62 -8.52 1.32
N VAL A 50 -0.24 -9.10 0.19
CA VAL A 50 1.08 -8.89 -0.43
C VAL A 50 0.91 -8.36 -1.84
N ALA A 51 1.64 -7.27 -2.14
CA ALA A 51 1.79 -6.77 -3.50
C ALA A 51 2.83 -7.63 -4.25
N ASP A 52 2.34 -8.57 -5.06
CA ASP A 52 3.15 -9.53 -5.80
C ASP A 52 3.49 -8.97 -7.19
N TYR A 53 4.48 -8.08 -7.20
CA TYR A 53 4.76 -7.12 -8.27
C TYR A 53 4.89 -7.74 -9.66
N TYR A 54 5.75 -8.76 -9.85
CA TYR A 54 5.95 -9.35 -11.17
C TYR A 54 4.88 -10.37 -11.56
N ASN A 55 3.99 -10.74 -10.64
CA ASN A 55 2.81 -11.54 -10.95
C ASN A 55 1.56 -10.67 -11.14
N HIS A 56 1.68 -9.35 -11.03
CA HIS A 56 0.61 -8.39 -11.33
C HIS A 56 -0.68 -8.67 -10.53
N ARG A 57 -0.53 -8.95 -9.24
CA ARG A 57 -1.63 -9.38 -8.36
C ARG A 57 -1.41 -8.95 -6.91
N ILE A 58 -2.50 -8.88 -6.16
CA ILE A 58 -2.49 -8.87 -4.69
C ILE A 58 -2.90 -10.24 -4.20
N VAL A 59 -2.14 -10.79 -3.26
CA VAL A 59 -2.37 -12.12 -2.68
C VAL A 59 -2.64 -11.97 -1.19
N GLU A 60 -3.70 -12.60 -0.68
CA GLU A 60 -3.93 -12.73 0.75
C GLU A 60 -3.42 -14.08 1.30
N TRP A 61 -2.81 -14.05 2.48
CA TRP A 61 -2.43 -15.21 3.28
C TRP A 61 -3.06 -15.08 4.66
N LYS A 62 -3.98 -16.00 4.96
CA LYS A 62 -4.50 -16.16 6.31
C LYS A 62 -3.42 -16.77 7.20
N SER A 63 -3.48 -16.48 8.50
CA SER A 63 -2.55 -17.06 9.48
C SER A 63 -2.51 -18.59 9.38
N GLY A 64 -1.30 -19.14 9.21
CA GLY A 64 -1.07 -20.59 9.06
C GLY A 64 -1.35 -21.17 7.68
N ALA A 65 -1.78 -20.37 6.69
CA ALA A 65 -2.01 -20.85 5.33
C ALA A 65 -0.71 -21.20 4.61
N THR A 66 -0.71 -22.30 3.86
CA THR A 66 0.44 -22.72 3.02
C THR A 66 0.34 -22.21 1.59
N ASN A 67 -0.83 -21.71 1.20
CA ASN A 67 -1.13 -21.16 -0.13
C ASN A 67 -1.85 -19.83 0.04
N GLY A 68 -1.55 -18.90 -0.83
CA GLY A 68 -2.19 -17.59 -0.90
C GLY A 68 -3.41 -17.63 -1.82
N THR A 69 -4.31 -16.68 -1.63
CA THR A 69 -5.49 -16.48 -2.47
C THR A 69 -5.36 -15.16 -3.21
N VAL A 70 -5.51 -15.15 -4.53
CA VAL A 70 -5.49 -13.90 -5.31
C VAL A 70 -6.78 -13.14 -5.02
N VAL A 71 -6.65 -11.90 -4.56
CA VAL A 71 -7.78 -11.02 -4.18
C VAL A 71 -7.90 -9.77 -5.05
N ALA A 72 -6.87 -9.45 -5.84
CA ALA A 72 -6.92 -8.44 -6.88
C ALA A 72 -5.93 -8.75 -8.00
N GLY A 73 -6.27 -8.40 -9.24
CA GLY A 73 -5.44 -8.68 -10.42
C GLY A 73 -5.32 -10.18 -10.73
N GLY A 74 -4.14 -10.62 -11.18
CA GLY A 74 -3.87 -12.03 -11.53
C GLY A 74 -4.39 -12.47 -12.90
N ASN A 75 -5.01 -11.57 -13.67
CA ASN A 75 -5.54 -11.82 -15.01
C ASN A 75 -4.59 -11.30 -16.12
N GLY A 76 -3.28 -11.49 -15.90
CA GLY A 76 -2.23 -10.88 -16.71
C GLY A 76 -2.03 -9.39 -16.40
N TYR A 77 -0.96 -8.84 -16.95
CA TYR A 77 -0.68 -7.41 -16.83
C TYR A 77 -1.56 -6.59 -17.77
N GLY A 78 -2.03 -5.44 -17.31
CA GLY A 78 -2.81 -4.52 -18.13
C GLY A 78 -3.52 -3.48 -17.29
N ASN A 79 -4.30 -2.62 -17.94
CA ASN A 79 -5.03 -1.51 -17.32
C ASN A 79 -6.55 -1.74 -17.23
N GLY A 80 -7.03 -2.92 -17.65
CA GLY A 80 -8.44 -3.29 -17.52
C GLY A 80 -8.89 -3.33 -16.06
N ALA A 81 -10.21 -3.27 -15.84
CA ALA A 81 -10.77 -3.24 -14.48
C ALA A 81 -10.40 -4.49 -13.65
N HIS A 82 -10.22 -5.65 -14.28
CA HIS A 82 -9.84 -6.91 -13.63
C HIS A 82 -8.32 -7.17 -13.65
N GLN A 83 -7.51 -6.18 -14.07
CA GLN A 83 -6.07 -6.30 -14.24
C GLN A 83 -5.32 -5.28 -13.38
N LEU A 84 -4.10 -5.66 -13.02
CA LEU A 84 -3.11 -4.77 -12.42
C LEU A 84 -1.86 -4.79 -13.30
N ASN A 85 -0.98 -3.82 -13.12
CA ASN A 85 0.33 -3.79 -13.72
C ASN A 85 1.36 -3.37 -12.67
N ARG A 86 2.14 -4.34 -12.18
CA ARG A 86 3.24 -4.10 -11.23
C ARG A 86 2.78 -3.37 -9.98
N PRO A 87 1.79 -3.90 -9.24
CA PRO A 87 1.35 -3.26 -8.02
C PRO A 87 2.51 -3.22 -7.01
N VAL A 88 2.68 -2.08 -6.34
CA VAL A 88 3.80 -1.88 -5.41
C VAL A 88 3.33 -1.91 -3.95
N ASP A 89 2.14 -1.38 -3.68
CA ASP A 89 1.63 -1.22 -2.33
C ASP A 89 0.14 -1.53 -2.22
N VAL A 90 -0.29 -1.94 -1.03
CA VAL A 90 -1.67 -2.26 -0.70
C VAL A 90 -1.96 -1.88 0.74
N ILE A 91 -3.09 -1.22 0.99
CA ILE A 91 -3.67 -1.03 2.33
C ILE A 91 -5.14 -1.40 2.33
N ILE A 92 -5.72 -1.47 3.53
CA ILE A 92 -7.14 -1.72 3.71
C ILE A 92 -7.83 -0.45 4.19
N ASP A 93 -8.85 -0.04 3.46
CA ASP A 93 -9.89 0.84 3.98
C ASP A 93 -10.87 -0.03 4.77
N LYS A 94 -10.81 0.07 6.11
CA LYS A 94 -11.62 -0.74 7.02
C LYS A 94 -13.10 -0.33 7.00
N ASP A 95 -13.41 0.93 6.69
CA ASP A 95 -14.77 1.44 6.70
C ASP A 95 -15.56 0.92 5.51
N SER A 96 -14.92 0.85 4.34
CA SER A 96 -15.54 0.32 3.11
C SER A 96 -15.22 -1.14 2.81
N ASP A 97 -14.50 -1.83 3.71
CA ASP A 97 -13.98 -3.20 3.52
C ASP A 97 -13.33 -3.39 2.14
N SER A 98 -12.43 -2.48 1.79
CA SER A 98 -11.81 -2.40 0.46
C SER A 98 -10.28 -2.43 0.51
N LEU A 99 -9.67 -3.02 -0.51
CA LEU A 99 -8.25 -2.90 -0.79
C LEU A 99 -8.01 -1.61 -1.57
N ILE A 100 -7.05 -0.81 -1.14
CA ILE A 100 -6.52 0.32 -1.89
C ILE A 100 -5.12 -0.07 -2.38
N VAL A 101 -4.95 -0.12 -3.69
CA VAL A 101 -3.76 -0.68 -4.34
C VAL A 101 -3.07 0.39 -5.17
N SER A 102 -1.76 0.48 -4.99
CA SER A 102 -0.88 1.25 -5.85
C SER A 102 -0.63 0.43 -7.11
N ASP A 103 -1.29 0.78 -8.21
CA ASP A 103 -1.15 0.13 -9.50
C ASP A 103 -0.09 0.85 -10.34
N TYR A 104 1.14 0.84 -9.84
CA TYR A 104 2.26 1.68 -10.28
C TYR A 104 2.50 1.65 -11.79
N GLY A 105 2.50 0.46 -12.41
CA GLY A 105 2.72 0.34 -13.86
C GLY A 105 1.60 0.90 -14.73
N ASN A 106 0.50 1.36 -14.13
CA ASN A 106 -0.62 2.02 -14.80
C ASN A 106 -0.83 3.46 -14.30
N ASP A 107 0.10 4.02 -13.52
CA ASP A 107 0.06 5.39 -12.99
C ASP A 107 -1.26 5.75 -12.31
N ARG A 108 -1.77 4.83 -11.47
CA ARG A 108 -3.05 4.99 -10.81
C ARG A 108 -3.10 4.32 -9.43
N VAL A 109 -4.05 4.77 -8.62
CA VAL A 109 -4.49 4.07 -7.41
C VAL A 109 -5.87 3.49 -7.68
N VAL A 110 -6.05 2.20 -7.38
CA VAL A 110 -7.31 1.49 -7.57
C VAL A 110 -7.89 0.99 -6.25
N ARG A 111 -9.20 0.95 -6.16
CA ARG A 111 -9.95 0.34 -5.07
C ARG A 111 -10.58 -0.97 -5.54
N TRP A 112 -10.42 -2.04 -4.76
CA TRP A 112 -11.07 -3.33 -4.97
C TRP A 112 -11.89 -3.68 -3.74
N SER A 113 -13.01 -4.38 -3.91
CA SER A 113 -13.65 -5.04 -2.76
C SER A 113 -12.66 -6.01 -2.14
N ARG A 114 -12.47 -5.94 -0.83
CA ARG A 114 -11.56 -6.87 -0.13
C ARG A 114 -12.08 -8.30 -0.19
N ARG A 115 -13.39 -8.48 -0.21
CA ARG A 115 -14.04 -9.79 -0.25
C ARG A 115 -14.76 -9.95 -1.59
N ASN A 116 -14.28 -10.88 -2.41
CA ASN A 116 -14.85 -11.23 -3.72
C ASN A 116 -14.76 -10.11 -4.78
N GLY A 117 -13.78 -9.22 -4.70
CA GLY A 117 -13.52 -8.25 -5.76
C GLY A 117 -13.08 -8.94 -7.05
N THR A 118 -13.80 -8.69 -8.14
CA THR A 118 -13.44 -9.18 -9.49
C THR A 118 -12.90 -8.08 -10.40
N CYS A 119 -13.22 -6.82 -10.06
CA CYS A 119 -12.79 -5.63 -10.76
C CYS A 119 -12.43 -4.55 -9.73
N GLY A 120 -11.48 -3.70 -10.10
CA GLY A 120 -11.12 -2.48 -9.39
C GLY A 120 -11.67 -1.23 -10.06
N ASP A 121 -11.92 -0.24 -9.23
CA ASP A 121 -12.26 1.13 -9.62
C ASP A 121 -11.01 2.00 -9.53
N THR A 122 -10.70 2.77 -10.56
CA THR A 122 -9.65 3.78 -10.47
C THR A 122 -10.16 4.94 -9.62
N ILE A 123 -9.50 5.20 -8.49
CA ILE A 123 -9.89 6.26 -7.55
C ILE A 123 -8.96 7.49 -7.66
N ILE A 124 -7.72 7.30 -8.14
CA ILE A 124 -6.79 8.38 -8.48
C ILE A 124 -6.05 7.98 -9.75
N SER A 125 -5.97 8.88 -10.73
CA SER A 125 -5.26 8.66 -12.00
C SER A 125 -4.11 9.65 -12.18
N ASN A 126 -3.20 9.33 -13.11
CA ASN A 126 -2.02 10.14 -13.47
C ASN A 126 -1.11 10.42 -12.26
N ILE A 127 -0.84 9.36 -11.49
CA ILE A 127 0.03 9.40 -10.33
C ILE A 127 0.96 8.18 -10.31
N ALA A 128 2.27 8.41 -10.33
CA ALA A 128 3.28 7.37 -10.19
C ALA A 128 3.40 6.96 -8.71
N CYS A 129 2.36 6.30 -8.21
CA CYS A 129 2.25 5.92 -6.81
C CYS A 129 3.19 4.76 -6.49
N TRP A 130 4.03 4.91 -5.47
CA TRP A 130 4.88 3.82 -4.99
C TRP A 130 4.38 3.24 -3.67
N GLY A 131 3.94 4.11 -2.78
CA GLY A 131 3.51 3.83 -1.42
C GLY A 131 2.33 4.72 -1.04
N LEU A 132 1.46 4.16 -0.23
CA LEU A 132 0.21 4.78 0.17
C LEU A 132 -0.07 4.51 1.64
N THR A 133 -0.74 5.46 2.30
CA THR A 133 -1.18 5.29 3.68
C THR A 133 -2.46 6.08 3.91
N MET A 134 -3.25 5.69 4.89
CA MET A 134 -4.51 6.33 5.21
C MET A 134 -4.53 6.72 6.67
N ASP A 135 -5.00 7.93 6.96
CA ASP A 135 -5.22 8.36 8.35
C ASP A 135 -6.57 7.86 8.89
N GLU A 136 -6.79 8.04 10.19
CA GLU A 136 -8.03 7.65 10.89
C GLU A 136 -9.29 8.35 10.36
N ASN A 137 -9.16 9.43 9.58
CA ASN A 137 -10.27 10.15 8.98
C ASN A 137 -10.54 9.70 7.53
N GLY A 138 -9.86 8.65 7.05
CA GLY A 138 -9.98 8.14 5.69
C GLY A 138 -9.27 9.00 4.65
N SER A 139 -8.39 9.94 5.04
CA SER A 139 -7.60 10.69 4.06
C SER A 139 -6.45 9.83 3.56
N LEU A 140 -6.36 9.68 2.24
CA LEU A 140 -5.30 8.91 1.58
C LEU A 140 -4.10 9.82 1.30
N TYR A 141 -2.92 9.39 1.74
CA TYR A 141 -1.63 9.98 1.43
C TYR A 141 -0.95 9.11 0.39
N VAL A 142 -0.55 9.73 -0.72
CA VAL A 142 0.00 9.07 -1.89
C VAL A 142 1.30 9.76 -2.24
N ASN A 143 2.39 9.02 -2.35
CA ASN A 143 3.61 9.59 -2.94
C ASN A 143 3.45 9.60 -4.47
N ASP A 144 3.91 10.67 -5.12
CA ASP A 144 4.04 10.75 -6.56
C ASP A 144 5.54 10.74 -6.87
N ASP A 145 6.06 9.58 -7.30
CA ASP A 145 7.49 9.38 -7.53
C ASP A 145 8.03 10.28 -8.66
N GLU A 146 7.23 10.49 -9.70
CA GLU A 146 7.59 11.35 -10.83
C GLU A 146 7.64 12.83 -10.45
N LYS A 147 6.70 13.28 -9.60
CA LYS A 147 6.64 14.68 -9.16
C LYS A 147 7.45 14.97 -7.88
N HIS A 148 8.02 13.93 -7.26
CA HIS A 148 8.79 14.01 -6.02
C HIS A 148 8.01 14.72 -4.89
N GLU A 149 6.75 14.31 -4.70
CA GLU A 149 5.84 14.93 -3.74
C GLU A 149 4.96 13.89 -3.05
N VAL A 150 4.36 14.29 -1.93
CA VAL A 150 3.32 13.53 -1.24
C VAL A 150 2.04 14.35 -1.31
N ARG A 151 0.98 13.74 -1.83
CA ARG A 151 -0.35 14.33 -1.91
C ARG A 151 -1.27 13.69 -0.90
N ARG A 152 -2.11 14.49 -0.26
CA ARG A 152 -3.25 14.05 0.55
C ARG A 152 -4.55 14.24 -0.24
N TYR A 153 -5.38 13.22 -0.26
CA TYR A 153 -6.71 13.18 -0.84
C TYR A 153 -7.72 12.86 0.26
N LYS A 154 -8.69 13.75 0.49
CA LYS A 154 -9.83 13.48 1.36
C LYS A 154 -10.95 12.83 0.55
N ILE A 155 -11.85 12.14 1.23
CA ILE A 155 -13.05 11.60 0.60
C ILE A 155 -13.83 12.72 -0.08
N GLY A 156 -14.08 12.57 -1.38
CA GLY A 156 -14.78 13.54 -2.22
C GLY A 156 -13.89 14.59 -2.89
N ASP A 157 -12.59 14.61 -2.61
CA ASP A 157 -11.65 15.50 -3.32
C ASP A 157 -11.58 15.12 -4.80
N THR A 158 -11.58 16.12 -5.67
CA THR A 158 -11.31 15.94 -7.11
C THR A 158 -9.82 16.09 -7.44
N GLN A 159 -9.03 16.65 -6.52
CA GLN A 159 -7.58 16.85 -6.64
C GLN A 159 -6.91 16.72 -5.28
N GLY A 160 -5.73 16.09 -5.24
CA GLY A 160 -4.93 15.96 -4.03
C GLY A 160 -4.17 17.24 -3.71
N THR A 161 -4.06 17.55 -2.41
CA THR A 161 -3.24 18.66 -1.90
C THR A 161 -1.82 18.17 -1.63
N VAL A 162 -0.79 18.88 -2.12
CA VAL A 162 0.60 18.57 -1.77
C VAL A 162 0.85 18.89 -0.29
N VAL A 163 1.31 17.91 0.46
CA VAL A 163 1.59 18.02 1.91
C VAL A 163 3.07 17.87 2.24
N ALA A 164 3.89 17.35 1.32
CA ALA A 164 5.35 17.33 1.41
C ALA A 164 5.98 17.23 0.01
N GLY A 165 7.21 17.72 -0.17
CA GLY A 165 7.93 17.66 -1.45
C GLY A 165 7.45 18.72 -2.46
N GLY A 166 7.51 18.38 -3.76
CA GLY A 166 7.04 19.24 -4.86
C GLY A 166 8.07 20.25 -5.40
N ASN A 167 9.32 20.19 -4.91
CA ASN A 167 10.43 21.05 -5.36
C ASN A 167 11.35 20.36 -6.38
N GLY A 168 10.85 19.32 -7.05
CA GLY A 168 11.62 18.51 -7.99
C GLY A 168 12.61 17.55 -7.31
N LYS A 169 13.49 16.94 -8.11
CA LYS A 169 14.48 15.98 -7.65
C LYS A 169 15.49 16.66 -6.72
N GLY A 170 15.41 16.37 -5.43
CA GLY A 170 16.36 16.89 -4.45
C GLY A 170 17.72 16.21 -4.51
N ASN A 171 18.78 16.98 -4.30
CA ASN A 171 20.13 16.51 -3.94
C ASN A 171 20.51 16.90 -2.50
N ARG A 172 19.68 17.69 -1.79
CA ARG A 172 19.73 18.01 -0.35
C ARG A 172 18.34 18.41 0.17
N LEU A 173 18.04 18.20 1.45
CA LEU A 173 16.92 18.85 2.14
C LEU A 173 17.28 20.32 2.36
N ASP A 174 16.43 21.27 1.94
CA ASP A 174 16.65 22.69 2.22
C ASP A 174 16.43 22.98 3.72
N PRO A 175 17.49 23.31 4.50
CA PRO A 175 17.35 23.58 5.93
C PRO A 175 16.55 24.86 6.23
N HIS A 176 16.30 25.73 5.24
CA HIS A 176 15.53 26.96 5.43
C HIS A 176 14.02 26.79 5.20
N VAL A 177 13.58 25.66 4.64
CA VAL A 177 12.16 25.31 4.46
C VAL A 177 11.66 24.34 5.54
N MET A 178 12.49 23.95 6.52
CA MET A 178 12.02 23.33 7.76
C MET A 178 11.29 24.35 8.67
N ARG A 179 10.17 24.89 8.19
CA ARG A 179 9.01 25.07 9.07
C ARG A 179 8.24 23.75 9.01
N ILE A 180 8.78 22.75 9.71
CA ILE A 180 7.97 21.66 10.22
C ILE A 180 6.99 22.35 11.17
N THR A 181 5.80 22.68 10.68
CA THR A 181 4.65 22.74 11.58
C THR A 181 4.47 21.30 11.99
N ALA A 182 5.10 20.93 13.10
CA ALA A 182 4.87 19.67 13.76
C ALA A 182 3.40 19.67 14.15
N ILE A 183 2.55 19.06 13.34
CA ILE A 183 1.26 18.60 13.83
C ILE A 183 1.58 17.32 14.60
N PHE A 184 2.04 17.53 15.84
CA PHE A 184 1.71 16.60 16.91
C PHE A 184 0.20 16.71 17.10
N ALA A 185 -0.56 15.82 16.46
CA ALA A 185 -1.90 15.52 16.95
C ALA A 185 -1.74 14.46 18.03
N ILE A 186 -1.58 14.95 19.27
CA ILE A 186 -1.86 14.20 20.47
C ILE A 186 -3.38 14.29 20.64
N PHE A 187 -4.12 13.18 20.66
CA PHE A 187 -5.33 12.99 21.49
C PHE A 187 -5.65 11.51 21.72
#